data_AF-A0A960PN38-F1
#
_entry.id   AF-A0A960PN38-F1
#
_cell.length_a   1.000
_cell.length_b   1.000
_cell.length_c   1.000
_cell.angle_alpha   90.00
_cell.angle_beta   90.00
_cell.angle_gamma   90.00
#
_symmetry.space_group_name_H-M   'P 1'
#
loop_
_entity.id
_entity.type
_entity.pdbx_description
1 polymer ?
#
loop_
_entity_poly.entity_id
_entity_poly.type
_entity_poly.pdbx_seq_one_letter_code
_entity_poly.pdbx_strand_id
1 'polypeptide(L)'
;MSTWLYGIGLWTAQHRRSVVAAWLAAAIVLVGLNHVVGASNVDNFRVPGAQSQAATDLLKARFPERSGATAMVVFHVSSGSLTDPGHAEVVARTIEAL
;
A
#
# COMPACT_ATOMS: atom_id res chain seq x y z
N MET A 1 41.26 0.10 -23.03
CA MET A 1 39.78 0.04 -23.17
C MET A 1 39.02 0.13 -21.83
N SER A 2 39.69 0.37 -20.70
CA SER A 2 39.07 0.51 -19.36
C SER A 2 39.25 1.91 -18.71
N THR A 3 39.91 2.84 -19.41
CA THR A 3 40.17 4.21 -18.92
C THR A 3 38.89 4.99 -18.66
N TRP A 4 37.81 4.68 -19.38
CA TRP A 4 36.52 5.34 -19.23
C TRP A 4 35.83 4.99 -17.91
N LEU A 5 35.79 3.70 -17.56
CA LEU A 5 35.27 3.22 -16.27
C LEU A 5 36.13 3.70 -15.09
N TYR A 6 37.46 3.76 -15.30
CA TYR A 6 38.38 4.28 -14.30
C TYR A 6 38.14 5.77 -14.01
N GLY A 7 37.89 6.58 -15.06
CA GLY A 7 37.54 8.00 -14.91
C GLY A 7 36.22 8.21 -14.15
N ILE A 8 35.19 7.43 -14.48
CA ILE A 8 33.88 7.49 -13.79
C ILE A 8 34.03 7.06 -12.33
N GLY A 9 34.79 5.99 -12.06
CA GLY A 9 35.06 5.51 -10.70
C GLY A 9 35.80 6.54 -9.85
N LEU A 10 36.83 7.19 -10.40
CA LEU A 10 37.60 8.21 -9.69
C LEU A 10 36.77 9.46 -9.40
N TRP A 11 35.94 9.88 -10.37
CA TRP A 11 35.05 11.03 -10.23
C TRP A 11 33.97 10.79 -9.17
N THR A 12 33.40 9.58 -9.15
CA THR A 12 32.43 9.14 -8.14
C THR A 12 33.06 9.10 -6.74
N ALA A 13 34.30 8.64 -6.63
CA ALA A 13 35.03 8.58 -5.36
C ALA A 13 35.41 9.98 -4.83
N GLN A 14 35.81 10.90 -5.72
CA GLN A 14 36.09 12.30 -5.35
C GLN A 14 34.81 13.04 -4.93
N HIS A 15 33.68 12.79 -5.60
CA HIS A 15 32.40 13.45 -5.33
C HIS A 15 31.44 12.59 -4.50
N ARG A 16 31.97 11.71 -3.64
CA ARG A 16 31.17 10.73 -2.86
C ARG A 16 29.95 11.33 -2.16
N ARG A 17 30.07 12.56 -1.62
CA ARG A 17 28.96 13.25 -0.94
C ARG A 17 27.87 13.68 -1.91
N SER A 18 28.24 14.22 -3.07
CA SER A 18 27.30 14.64 -4.11
C SER A 18 26.59 13.45 -4.75
N VAL A 19 27.29 12.34 -4.93
CA VAL A 19 26.71 11.08 -5.47
C VAL A 19 25.68 10.52 -4.49
N VAL A 20 26.01 10.45 -3.20
CA VAL A 20 25.06 10.01 -2.16
C VAL A 20 23.87 10.96 -2.08
N ALA A 21 24.09 12.27 -2.09
CA ALA A 21 23.01 13.26 -2.07
C ALA A 21 22.10 13.14 -3.30
N ALA A 22 22.67 12.93 -4.49
CA ALA A 22 21.91 12.73 -5.72
C ALA A 22 21.05 11.46 -5.66
N TRP A 23 21.61 10.35 -5.15
CA TRP A 23 20.85 9.11 -4.96
C TRP A 23 19.74 9.24 -3.91
N LEU A 24 20.00 9.94 -2.80
CA LEU A 24 18.97 10.23 -1.80
C LEU A 24 17.86 11.11 -2.38
N ALA A 25 18.22 12.16 -3.12
CA ALA A 25 17.25 13.00 -3.80
C ALA A 25 16.42 12.20 -4.82
N ALA A 26 17.06 11.33 -5.62
CA ALA A 26 16.37 10.45 -6.55
C ALA A 26 15.41 9.49 -5.82
N ALA A 27 15.83 8.91 -4.70
CA ALA A 27 14.98 8.04 -3.88
C ALA A 27 13.77 8.80 -3.31
N ILE A 28 13.96 10.01 -2.78
CA ILE A 28 12.88 10.85 -2.27
C ILE A 28 11.90 11.20 -3.39
N VAL A 29 12.42 11.58 -4.57
CA VAL A 29 11.58 11.88 -5.74
C VAL A 29 10.79 10.64 -6.15
N LEU A 30 11.41 9.46 -6.24
CA LEU A 30 10.73 8.21 -6.60
C LEU A 30 9.63 7.83 -5.59
N VAL A 31 9.91 7.94 -4.29
CA VAL A 31 8.93 7.66 -3.23
C VAL A 31 7.79 8.68 -3.27
N GLY A 32 8.10 9.97 -3.41
CA GLY A 32 7.09 11.02 -3.52
C GLY A 32 6.23 10.86 -4.78
N LEU A 33 6.84 10.50 -5.91
CA LEU A 33 6.13 10.23 -7.15
C LEU A 33 5.24 8.99 -7.02
N ASN A 34 5.67 7.96 -6.29
CA ASN A 34 4.82 6.81 -5.97
C ASN A 34 3.58 7.20 -5.15
N HIS A 35 3.64 8.23 -4.29
CA HIS A 35 2.44 8.70 -3.59
C HIS A 35 1.46 9.46 -4.50
N VAL A 36 1.93 10.09 -5.58
CA VAL A 36 1.10 10.87 -6.51
C VAL A 36 0.61 10.01 -7.70
N VAL A 37 1.45 9.10 -8.17
CA VAL A 37 1.23 8.25 -9.36
C VAL A 37 0.83 6.83 -8.98
N GLY A 38 1.08 6.41 -7.74
CA GLY A 38 0.66 5.12 -7.19
C GLY A 38 -0.85 5.04 -7.23
N ALA A 39 -1.35 4.51 -8.34
CA ALA A 39 -2.65 3.91 -8.45
C ALA A 39 -2.86 3.12 -7.15
N SER A 40 -3.99 3.39 -6.49
CA SER A 40 -4.52 2.51 -5.45
C SER A 40 -4.15 1.08 -5.81
N ASN A 41 -3.48 0.36 -4.90
CA ASN A 41 -3.30 -1.09 -5.02
C ASN A 41 -4.59 -1.64 -5.64
N VAL A 42 -4.49 -2.42 -6.71
CA VAL A 42 -5.68 -2.88 -7.44
C VAL A 42 -6.42 -3.87 -6.55
N ASP A 43 -7.18 -3.35 -5.59
CA ASP A 43 -8.18 -4.05 -4.79
C ASP A 43 -9.49 -4.20 -5.57
N ASN A 44 -9.49 -3.76 -6.83
CA ASN A 44 -10.59 -4.03 -7.72
C ASN A 44 -10.38 -5.45 -8.28
N PHE A 45 -10.87 -6.46 -7.55
CA PHE A 45 -11.04 -7.84 -8.02
C PHE A 45 -12.08 -7.94 -9.16
N ARG A 46 -12.07 -6.99 -10.10
CA ARG A 46 -12.95 -6.94 -11.26
C ARG A 46 -12.21 -7.58 -12.43
N VAL A 47 -12.78 -8.67 -12.96
CA VAL A 47 -12.26 -9.35 -14.15
C VAL A 47 -13.26 -9.12 -15.29
N PRO A 48 -13.07 -8.09 -16.13
CA PRO A 48 -13.98 -7.80 -17.23
C PRO A 48 -14.13 -8.99 -18.18
N GLY A 49 -15.36 -9.30 -18.57
CA GLY A 49 -15.66 -10.41 -19.48
C GLY A 49 -15.81 -11.79 -18.82
N ALA A 50 -15.50 -11.93 -17.52
CA ALA A 50 -15.76 -13.17 -16.79
C ALA A 50 -17.25 -13.32 -16.43
N GLN A 51 -17.81 -14.52 -16.60
CA GLN A 51 -19.21 -14.81 -16.21
C GLN A 51 -19.45 -14.62 -14.70
N SER A 52 -18.45 -14.91 -13.87
CA SER A 52 -18.48 -14.65 -12.42
C SER A 52 -18.60 -13.17 -12.08
N GLN A 53 -18.01 -12.28 -12.89
CA GLN A 53 -18.16 -10.84 -12.73
C GLN A 53 -19.58 -10.40 -13.05
N ALA A 54 -20.20 -10.92 -14.12
CA ALA A 54 -21.58 -10.61 -14.48
C ALA A 54 -22.57 -11.07 -13.40
N ALA A 55 -22.35 -12.24 -12.79
CA ALA A 55 -23.16 -12.71 -11.66
C ALA A 55 -23.03 -11.78 -10.44
N THR A 56 -21.82 -11.32 -10.13
CA THR A 56 -21.56 -10.37 -9.03
C THR A 56 -22.19 -9.00 -9.31
N ASP A 57 -22.11 -8.52 -10.54
CA ASP A 57 -22.73 -7.26 -10.98
C ASP A 57 -24.26 -7.33 -10.87
N LEU A 58 -24.88 -8.47 -11.20
CA LEU A 58 -26.32 -8.70 -11.04
C LEU A 58 -26.74 -8.75 -9.57
N LEU A 59 -25.94 -9.41 -8.72
CA LEU A 59 -26.18 -9.46 -7.28
C LEU A 59 -26.13 -8.05 -6.66
N LYS A 60 -25.14 -7.22 -7.06
CA LYS A 60 -25.07 -5.79 -6.69
C LYS A 60 -26.30 -5.00 -7.12
N ALA A 61 -26.80 -5.24 -8.32
CA ALA A 61 -27.95 -4.50 -8.85
C ALA A 61 -29.29 -4.88 -8.21
N ARG A 62 -29.47 -6.14 -7.77
CA ARG A 62 -30.77 -6.66 -7.31
C ARG A 62 -30.85 -6.92 -5.81
N PHE A 63 -29.72 -7.23 -5.18
CA PHE A 63 -29.62 -7.54 -3.76
C PHE A 63 -28.41 -6.84 -3.15
N PRO A 64 -28.38 -5.50 -3.13
CA PRO A 64 -27.21 -4.73 -2.71
C PRO A 64 -26.74 -5.11 -1.30
N GLU A 65 -27.67 -5.37 -0.38
CA GLU A 65 -27.40 -5.78 1.01
C GLU A 65 -26.68 -7.14 1.13
N ARG A 66 -26.80 -8.00 0.12
CA ARG A 66 -26.10 -9.30 0.04
C ARG A 66 -24.95 -9.29 -0.95
N SER A 67 -24.71 -8.16 -1.59
CA SER A 67 -23.68 -8.01 -2.59
C SER A 67 -22.40 -7.51 -1.92
N GLY A 68 -21.36 -8.35 -1.92
CA GLY A 68 -20.09 -8.02 -1.28
C GLY A 68 -19.44 -9.24 -0.65
N ALA A 69 -18.21 -9.06 -0.19
CA ALA A 69 -17.53 -10.03 0.65
C ALA A 69 -17.80 -9.69 2.11
N THR A 70 -18.28 -10.65 2.90
CA THR A 70 -18.31 -10.52 4.36
C THR A 70 -16.92 -10.88 4.89
N ALA A 71 -16.25 -9.94 5.54
CA ALA A 71 -15.01 -10.20 6.26
C ALA A 71 -15.29 -10.35 7.75
N MET A 72 -14.67 -11.36 8.38
CA MET A 72 -14.70 -11.52 9.83
C MET A 72 -13.39 -10.97 10.41
N VAL A 73 -13.49 -9.96 11.26
CA VAL A 73 -12.34 -9.35 11.94
C VAL A 73 -12.35 -9.78 13.40
N VAL A 74 -11.22 -10.30 13.88
CA VAL A 74 -11.05 -10.73 15.27
C VAL A 74 -10.02 -9.83 15.94
N PHE A 75 -10.43 -9.19 17.04
CA PHE A 75 -9.55 -8.36 17.87
C PHE A 75 -8.98 -9.19 19.02
N HIS A 76 -7.69 -9.00 19.29
CA HIS A 76 -6.97 -9.69 20.36
C HIS A 76 -6.07 -8.72 21.12
N VAL A 77 -5.98 -8.90 22.44
CA VAL A 77 -5.05 -8.19 23.31
C VAL A 77 -4.11 -9.19 23.98
N SER A 78 -2.82 -8.86 24.01
CA SER A 78 -1.79 -9.75 24.58
C SER A 78 -1.81 -9.81 26.11
N SER A 79 -2.42 -8.81 26.75
CA SER A 79 -2.62 -8.75 28.20
C SER A 79 -3.88 -7.97 28.55
N GLY A 80 -4.47 -8.26 29.72
CA GLY A 80 -5.71 -7.62 30.17
C GLY A 80 -6.97 -8.13 29.47
N SER A 81 -8.05 -7.37 29.58
CA SER A 81 -9.32 -7.65 28.89
C SER A 81 -9.49 -6.74 27.67
N LEU A 82 -10.13 -7.26 26.63
CA LEU A 82 -10.52 -6.45 25.46
C LEU A 82 -11.52 -5.35 25.85
N THR A 83 -12.28 -5.56 26.92
CA THR A 83 -13.28 -4.60 27.45
C THR A 83 -12.66 -3.51 28.30
N ASP A 84 -11.34 -3.53 28.54
CA ASP A 84 -10.68 -2.48 29.32
C ASP A 84 -10.80 -1.14 28.57
N PRO A 85 -10.99 0.00 29.26
CA PRO A 85 -11.36 1.27 28.63
C PRO A 85 -10.46 1.68 27.46
N GLY A 86 -9.14 1.49 27.60
CA GLY A 86 -8.19 1.84 26.54
C GLY A 86 -8.24 0.90 25.34
N HIS A 87 -8.51 -0.40 25.53
CA HIS A 87 -8.62 -1.36 24.44
C HIS A 87 -9.96 -1.21 23.71
N ALA A 88 -11.05 -1.07 24.45
CA ALA A 88 -12.40 -0.89 23.90
C ALA A 88 -12.48 0.38 23.04
N GLU A 89 -11.85 1.48 23.46
CA GLU A 89 -11.82 2.73 22.70
C GLU A 89 -11.05 2.59 21.37
N VAL A 90 -9.95 1.85 21.35
CA VAL A 90 -9.17 1.59 20.12
C VAL A 90 -9.98 0.71 19.16
N VAL A 91 -10.66 -0.31 19.66
CA VAL A 91 -11.56 -1.15 18.85
C VAL A 91 -12.69 -0.31 18.26
N ALA A 92 -13.34 0.53 19.07
CA ALA A 92 -14.42 1.41 18.63
C ALA A 92 -13.94 2.36 17.51
N ARG A 93 -12.80 3.03 17.69
CA ARG A 93 -12.20 3.90 16.66
C ARG A 93 -11.85 3.14 15.37
N THR A 94 -11.43 1.88 15.49
CA THR A 94 -11.11 1.05 14.32
C THR A 94 -12.37 0.67 13.55
N ILE A 95 -13.48 0.38 14.26
CA ILE A 95 -14.77 0.07 13.63
C ILE A 95 -15.35 1.30 12.93
N GLU A 96 -15.23 2.50 13.53
CA GLU A 96 -15.70 3.74 12.91
C GLU A 96 -14.89 4.19 11.68
N ALA A 97 -13.64 3.74 11.56
CA ALA A 97 -12.76 4.07 10.44
C ALA A 97 -12.91 3.13 9.23
N LEU A 98 -13.69 2.05 9.36
CA LEU A 98 -14.02 1.10 8.29
C LEU A 98 -15.23 1.56 7.47
#